data_AF-A0A938Y4I4-F1
#
_entry.id   AF-A0A938Y4I4-F1
#
_cell.length_a   1.000
_cell.length_b   1.000
_cell.length_c   1.000
_cell.angle_alpha   90.00
_cell.angle_beta   90.00
_cell.angle_gamma   90.00
#
_symmetry.space_group_name_H-M   'P 1'
#
loop_
_entity.id
_entity.type
_entity.pdbx_description
1 polymer ?
#
loop_
_entity_poly.entity_id
_entity_poly.type
_entity_poly.pdbx_seq_one_letter_code
_entity_poly.pdbx_strand_id
1 'polypeptide(L)'
;MTDKIGWVVAGVVLLVLLLAGGVTALVVASGDPQAVEEVADAAVEAAEDLDIDAGADLLCEAPSSKDRKALVDLIEEARAEARTDDPHVTYDVTNIRGEAEGSFDVRITSDEKELADRTVNARVIVKSRNGRSCIADVEALD
;
A
#
# COMPACT_ATOMS: atom_id res chain seq x y z
N MET A 1 0.41 6.61 30.63
CA MET A 1 1.68 6.52 29.89
C MET A 1 1.32 6.76 28.46
N THR A 2 1.86 7.82 27.88
CA THR A 2 1.43 8.42 26.61
C THR A 2 1.43 7.38 25.49
N ASP A 3 0.24 7.09 24.96
CA ASP A 3 -0.05 6.12 23.90
C ASP A 3 0.75 6.41 22.63
N LYS A 4 1.95 5.84 22.55
CA LYS A 4 2.80 5.86 21.34
C LYS A 4 2.45 4.70 20.37
N ILE A 5 1.50 3.85 20.76
CA ILE A 5 1.20 2.54 20.17
C ILE A 5 0.25 2.67 18.95
N GLY A 6 -0.50 3.77 18.84
CA GLY A 6 -1.56 3.92 17.85
C GLY A 6 -1.15 4.33 16.43
N TRP A 7 0.15 4.50 16.14
CA TRP A 7 0.60 5.08 14.86
C TRP A 7 1.36 4.10 13.95
N VAL A 8 1.87 3.00 14.48
CA VAL A 8 2.81 2.14 13.74
C VAL A 8 2.07 1.38 12.64
N VAL A 9 1.00 0.65 12.94
CA VAL A 9 0.29 -0.23 11.97
C VAL A 9 -0.42 0.57 10.85
N ALA A 10 -1.10 1.65 11.20
CA ALA A 10 -1.68 2.57 10.23
C ALA A 10 -0.60 3.36 9.47
N GLY A 11 0.52 3.66 10.12
CA GLY A 11 1.69 4.31 9.52
C GLY A 11 2.41 3.43 8.52
N VAL A 12 2.50 2.10 8.74
CA VAL A 12 3.15 1.16 7.81
C VAL A 12 2.47 1.21 6.45
N VAL A 13 1.15 1.02 6.41
CA VAL A 13 0.42 0.96 5.14
C VAL A 13 0.31 2.32 4.48
N LEU A 14 0.16 3.40 5.25
CA LEU A 14 0.18 4.76 4.70
C LEU A 14 1.56 5.13 4.15
N LEU A 15 2.65 4.64 4.75
CA LEU A 15 4.02 4.91 4.32
C LEU A 15 4.45 4.02 3.16
N VAL A 16 3.94 2.78 3.01
CA VAL A 16 4.01 2.00 1.74
C VAL A 16 3.53 2.85 0.56
N LEU A 17 2.46 3.61 0.83
CA LEU A 17 1.66 4.28 -0.18
C LEU A 17 2.13 5.73 -0.47
N LEU A 18 2.71 6.43 0.52
CA LEU A 18 3.21 7.82 0.40
C LEU A 18 4.60 7.96 -0.27
N LEU A 19 5.26 6.87 -0.63
CA LEU A 19 6.63 6.88 -1.16
C LEU A 19 6.76 7.17 -2.66
N ALA A 20 5.64 7.41 -3.36
CA ALA A 20 5.66 7.78 -4.78
C ALA A 20 6.13 9.24 -5.03
N GLY A 21 6.48 9.97 -3.97
CA GLY A 21 7.01 11.32 -4.00
C GLY A 21 8.51 11.44 -4.34
N GLY A 22 8.89 11.08 -5.56
CA GLY A 22 10.00 11.73 -6.27
C GLY A 22 11.33 10.97 -6.41
N VAL A 23 11.67 10.67 -7.66
CA VAL A 23 12.94 10.87 -8.39
C VAL A 23 13.26 9.64 -9.26
N THR A 24 13.49 9.95 -10.53
CA THR A 24 13.65 9.08 -11.71
C THR A 24 14.41 7.76 -11.55
N ALA A 25 13.80 6.63 -11.94
CA ALA A 25 14.43 5.61 -12.79
C ALA A 25 13.43 4.55 -13.30
N LEU A 26 13.69 4.09 -14.51
CA LEU A 26 12.97 3.12 -15.34
C LEU A 26 13.04 1.69 -14.77
N VAL A 27 11.91 1.00 -14.63
CA VAL A 27 11.84 -0.46 -14.45
C VAL A 27 10.76 -1.02 -15.38
N VAL A 28 11.09 -2.14 -16.04
CA VAL A 28 10.23 -2.93 -16.93
C VAL A 28 10.37 -4.39 -16.50
N ALA A 29 9.29 -5.06 -16.08
CA ALA A 29 9.18 -6.52 -16.17
C ALA A 29 7.77 -7.07 -15.84
N SER A 30 7.26 -7.85 -16.80
CA SER A 30 6.37 -9.03 -16.72
C SER A 30 4.98 -8.90 -16.08
N GLY A 31 3.96 -8.92 -16.95
CA GLY A 31 2.55 -8.98 -16.56
C GLY A 31 2.03 -7.66 -16.01
N ASP A 32 2.54 -6.55 -16.53
CA ASP A 32 2.23 -5.24 -15.98
C ASP A 32 0.73 -4.95 -16.10
N PRO A 33 0.05 -4.55 -15.01
CA PRO A 33 -1.35 -4.14 -15.05
C PRO A 33 -1.58 -3.11 -16.16
N GLN A 34 -2.67 -3.23 -16.91
CA GLN A 34 -3.05 -2.28 -17.96
C GLN A 34 -4.29 -1.47 -17.60
N ALA A 35 -4.92 -1.80 -16.48
CA ALA A 35 -6.09 -1.11 -15.96
C ALA A 35 -5.96 -0.79 -14.46
N VAL A 36 -6.66 0.24 -14.01
CA VAL A 36 -6.76 0.66 -12.60
C VAL A 36 -7.30 -0.49 -11.73
N GLU A 37 -8.26 -1.26 -12.24
CA GLU A 37 -8.83 -2.42 -11.56
C GLU A 37 -7.77 -3.51 -11.32
N GLU A 38 -6.97 -3.83 -12.33
CA GLU A 38 -5.86 -4.79 -12.22
C GLU A 38 -4.78 -4.31 -11.24
N VAL A 39 -4.51 -3.00 -11.18
CA VAL A 39 -3.60 -2.43 -10.17
C VAL A 39 -4.19 -2.56 -8.77
N ALA A 40 -5.49 -2.35 -8.61
CA ALA A 40 -6.14 -2.44 -7.31
C ALA A 40 -6.15 -3.88 -6.77
N ASP A 41 -6.49 -4.85 -7.62
CA ASP A 41 -6.49 -6.27 -7.26
C ASP A 41 -5.09 -6.74 -6.86
N ALA A 42 -4.07 -6.42 -7.68
CA ALA A 42 -2.68 -6.78 -7.38
C ALA A 42 -2.14 -6.09 -6.11
N ALA A 43 -2.58 -4.86 -5.85
CA ALA A 43 -2.18 -4.14 -4.64
C ALA A 43 -2.77 -4.76 -3.37
N VAL A 44 -4.00 -5.28 -3.44
CA VAL A 44 -4.62 -6.01 -2.33
C VAL A 44 -3.89 -7.34 -2.12
N GLU A 45 -3.65 -8.11 -3.18
CA GLU A 45 -2.93 -9.39 -3.09
C GLU A 45 -1.53 -9.22 -2.47
N ALA A 46 -0.75 -8.24 -2.94
CA ALA A 46 0.57 -7.95 -2.37
C ALA A 46 0.49 -7.52 -0.88
N ALA A 47 -0.58 -6.83 -0.48
CA ALA A 47 -0.78 -6.41 0.90
C ALA A 47 -1.19 -7.57 1.81
N GLU A 48 -2.08 -8.45 1.34
CA GLU A 48 -2.52 -9.66 2.05
C GLU A 48 -1.35 -10.64 2.27
N ASP A 49 -0.50 -10.83 1.27
CA ASP A 49 0.68 -11.70 1.36
C ASP A 49 1.86 -11.03 2.09
N LEU A 50 1.74 -9.74 2.44
CA LEU A 50 2.83 -8.90 2.95
C LEU A 50 4.07 -8.97 2.04
N ASP A 51 3.86 -9.09 0.72
CA ASP A 51 4.91 -9.15 -0.30
C ASP A 51 5.32 -7.73 -0.70
N ILE A 52 6.37 -7.26 -0.03
CA ILE A 52 6.96 -5.94 -0.23
C ILE A 52 7.49 -5.78 -1.67
N ASP A 53 8.00 -6.84 -2.28
CA ASP A 53 8.58 -6.77 -3.61
C ASP A 53 7.48 -6.69 -4.67
N ALA A 54 6.40 -7.48 -4.52
CA ALA A 54 5.21 -7.35 -5.36
C ALA A 54 4.57 -5.96 -5.24
N GLY A 55 4.46 -5.42 -4.02
CA GLY A 55 3.93 -4.07 -3.79
C GLY A 55 4.81 -2.98 -4.41
N ALA A 56 6.13 -3.12 -4.32
CA ALA A 56 7.08 -2.20 -4.95
C ALA A 56 7.02 -2.24 -6.48
N ASP A 57 6.77 -3.41 -7.07
CA ASP A 57 6.66 -3.60 -8.52
C ASP A 57 5.41 -2.95 -9.12
N LEU A 58 4.39 -2.65 -8.30
CA LEU A 58 3.19 -1.89 -8.71
C LEU A 58 3.42 -0.38 -8.79
N LEU A 59 4.49 0.13 -8.19
CA LEU A 59 4.81 1.56 -8.19
C LEU A 59 5.35 2.00 -9.57
N CYS A 60 4.97 3.21 -9.99
CA CYS A 60 5.51 3.80 -11.21
C CYS A 60 7.02 4.10 -11.11
N GLU A 61 7.52 4.23 -9.88
CA GLU A 61 8.92 4.50 -9.56
C GLU A 61 9.29 3.60 -8.38
N ALA A 62 10.39 2.87 -8.51
CA ALA A 62 10.84 1.96 -7.46
C ALA A 62 11.19 2.74 -6.18
N PRO A 63 10.83 2.23 -4.99
CA PRO A 63 11.12 2.91 -3.74
C PRO A 63 12.63 2.90 -3.47
N SER A 64 13.14 3.92 -2.76
CA SER A 64 14.55 3.92 -2.41
C SER A 64 14.87 2.77 -1.44
N SER A 65 16.13 2.34 -1.39
CA SER A 65 16.55 1.28 -0.45
C SER A 65 16.30 1.64 1.02
N LYS A 66 16.29 2.95 1.34
CA LYS A 66 15.97 3.43 2.69
C LYS A 66 14.50 3.28 3.00
N ASP A 67 13.64 3.56 2.03
CA ASP A 67 12.20 3.49 2.18
C ASP A 67 11.73 2.04 2.24
N ARG A 68 12.30 1.17 1.40
CA ARG A 68 12.09 -0.29 1.50
C ARG A 68 12.53 -0.82 2.86
N LYS A 69 13.66 -0.35 3.40
CA LYS A 69 14.10 -0.74 4.75
C LYS A 69 13.15 -0.24 5.84
N ALA A 70 12.72 1.01 5.76
CA ALA A 70 11.77 1.58 6.72
C ALA A 70 10.45 0.79 6.73
N LEU A 71 9.99 0.35 5.56
CA LEU A 71 8.82 -0.51 5.43
C LEU A 71 9.01 -1.88 6.10
N VAL A 72 10.14 -2.56 5.85
CA VAL A 72 10.46 -3.83 6.52
C VAL A 72 10.48 -3.67 8.04
N ASP A 73 11.22 -2.67 8.54
CA ASP A 73 11.36 -2.41 9.97
C ASP A 73 9.98 -2.14 10.62
N LEU A 74 9.09 -1.45 9.89
CA LEU A 74 7.71 -1.15 10.31
C LEU A 74 6.81 -2.40 10.33
N ILE A 75 6.88 -3.28 9.31
CA ILE A 75 6.13 -4.54 9.29
C ILE A 75 6.56 -5.44 10.45
N GLU A 76 7.86 -5.52 10.73
CA GLU A 76 8.38 -6.26 11.87
C GLU A 76 7.87 -5.71 13.22
N GLU A 77 7.81 -4.37 13.36
CA GLU A 77 7.25 -3.73 14.55
C GLU A 77 5.75 -4.03 14.70
N ALA A 78 4.98 -3.96 13.60
CA ALA A 78 3.56 -4.27 13.61
C ALA A 78 3.28 -5.74 14.01
N ARG A 79 4.06 -6.70 13.48
CA ARG A 79 3.97 -8.12 13.86
C ARG A 79 4.28 -8.34 15.33
N ALA A 80 5.34 -7.69 15.83
CA ALA A 80 5.71 -7.79 17.24
C ALA A 80 4.62 -7.25 18.17
N GLU A 81 3.96 -6.16 17.78
CA GLU A 81 2.88 -5.53 18.55
C GLU A 81 1.58 -6.35 18.50
N ALA A 82 1.18 -6.79 17.31
CA ALA A 82 0.01 -7.66 17.13
C ALA A 82 0.22 -9.06 17.73
N ARG A 83 1.47 -9.41 18.07
CA ARG A 83 1.89 -10.73 18.60
C ARG A 83 1.50 -11.88 17.67
N THR A 84 1.46 -11.58 16.38
CA THR A 84 1.19 -12.53 15.30
C THR A 84 2.08 -12.18 14.13
N ASP A 85 2.53 -13.20 13.41
CA ASP A 85 3.29 -13.03 12.17
C ASP A 85 2.40 -12.57 11.02
N ASP A 86 1.08 -12.72 11.18
CA ASP A 86 0.06 -12.41 10.18
C ASP A 86 -1.18 -11.80 10.87
N PRO A 87 -1.22 -10.47 11.05
CA PRO A 87 -2.36 -9.78 11.65
C PRO A 87 -3.54 -9.75 10.68
N HIS A 88 -4.72 -10.16 11.14
CA HIS A 88 -5.90 -10.18 10.28
C HIS A 88 -6.37 -8.75 10.00
N VAL A 89 -6.18 -8.33 8.77
CA VAL A 89 -6.71 -7.08 8.22
C VAL A 89 -7.64 -7.40 7.06
N THR A 90 -8.59 -6.51 6.80
CA THR A 90 -9.55 -6.59 5.70
C THR A 90 -9.38 -5.35 4.83
N TYR A 91 -9.26 -5.56 3.52
CA TYR A 91 -9.14 -4.52 2.51
C TYR A 91 -10.44 -4.40 1.71
N ASP A 92 -10.99 -3.19 1.66
CA ASP A 92 -12.16 -2.85 0.86
C ASP A 92 -11.75 -1.85 -0.23
N VAL A 93 -11.75 -2.27 -1.49
CA VAL A 93 -11.51 -1.41 -2.64
C VAL A 93 -12.83 -0.84 -3.15
N THR A 94 -12.90 0.48 -3.29
CA THR A 94 -14.10 1.19 -3.76
C THR A 94 -13.73 2.34 -4.68
N ASN A 95 -14.73 3.00 -5.26
CA ASN A 95 -14.55 4.21 -6.08
C ASN A 95 -13.51 4.06 -7.21
N ILE A 96 -13.41 2.87 -7.80
CA ILE A 96 -12.55 2.62 -8.97
C ILE A 96 -13.03 3.51 -10.11
N ARG A 97 -12.12 4.34 -10.61
CA ARG A 97 -12.35 5.30 -11.70
C ARG A 97 -11.21 5.22 -12.69
N GLY A 98 -11.57 5.25 -13.97
CA GLY A 98 -10.63 5.23 -15.08
C GLY A 98 -10.38 3.83 -15.63
N GLU A 99 -9.67 3.79 -16.75
CA GLU A 99 -9.26 2.55 -17.42
C GLU A 99 -7.76 2.35 -17.18
N ALA A 100 -6.89 2.88 -18.05
CA ALA A 100 -5.43 2.78 -17.88
C ALA A 100 -4.85 3.77 -16.85
N GLU A 101 -5.56 4.86 -16.56
CA GLU A 101 -5.19 5.87 -15.56
C GLU A 101 -6.42 6.26 -14.76
N GLY A 102 -6.24 6.66 -13.50
CA GLY A 102 -7.33 7.10 -12.65
C GLY A 102 -7.03 6.91 -11.18
N SER A 103 -7.98 6.36 -10.43
CA SER A 103 -7.87 6.23 -8.99
C SER A 103 -8.80 5.18 -8.42
N PHE A 104 -8.47 4.67 -7.25
CA PHE A 104 -9.37 3.88 -6.41
C PHE A 104 -9.18 4.23 -4.94
N ASP A 105 -10.20 4.03 -4.13
CA ASP A 105 -10.14 4.24 -2.69
C ASP A 105 -10.00 2.88 -2.00
N VAL A 106 -9.06 2.77 -1.06
CA VAL A 106 -8.84 1.58 -0.23
C VAL A 106 -9.22 1.92 1.20
N ARG A 107 -10.07 1.09 1.80
CA ARG A 107 -10.32 1.09 3.23
C ARG A 107 -9.70 -0.15 3.86
N ILE A 108 -9.01 0.05 4.96
CA ILE A 108 -8.36 -1.01 5.72
C ILE A 108 -8.98 -1.04 7.11
N THR A 109 -9.45 -2.22 7.51
CA THR A 109 -10.02 -2.48 8.83
C THR A 109 -9.41 -3.74 9.43
N SER A 110 -9.61 -3.96 10.72
CA SER A 110 -9.25 -5.21 11.41
C SER A 110 -10.31 -5.52 12.44
N ASP A 111 -10.60 -6.80 12.63
CA ASP A 111 -11.50 -7.31 13.67
C ASP A 111 -10.76 -7.72 14.95
N GLU A 112 -9.42 -7.68 14.94
CA GLU A 112 -8.60 -7.92 16.13
C GLU A 112 -8.82 -6.83 17.18
N LYS A 113 -8.96 -7.21 18.45
CA LYS A 113 -9.32 -6.26 19.53
C LYS A 113 -8.31 -5.13 19.68
N GLU A 114 -7.06 -5.42 19.38
CA GLU A 114 -5.92 -4.52 19.41
C GLU A 114 -6.00 -3.45 18.30
N LEU A 115 -6.76 -3.73 17.23
CA LEU A 115 -6.87 -2.93 16.01
C LEU A 115 -8.32 -2.51 15.67
N ALA A 116 -9.33 -2.98 16.41
CA ALA A 116 -10.77 -2.87 16.08
C ALA A 116 -11.32 -1.44 15.97
N ASP A 117 -10.70 -0.46 16.63
CA ASP A 117 -11.10 0.96 16.53
C ASP A 117 -10.35 1.72 15.43
N ARG A 118 -9.61 1.01 14.57
CA ARG A 118 -8.72 1.60 13.56
C ARG A 118 -9.25 1.34 12.17
N THR A 119 -9.50 2.42 11.45
CA THR A 119 -9.80 2.39 10.03
C THR A 119 -8.84 3.33 9.33
N VAL A 120 -8.21 2.86 8.27
CA VAL A 120 -7.40 3.68 7.38
C VAL A 120 -8.14 3.78 6.06
N ASN A 121 -8.33 5.00 5.56
CA ASN A 121 -8.85 5.22 4.21
C ASN A 121 -7.76 5.93 3.41
N ALA A 122 -7.54 5.48 2.18
CA ALA A 122 -6.58 6.09 1.27
C ALA A 122 -7.14 6.10 -0.15
N ARG A 123 -6.77 7.11 -0.94
CA ARG A 123 -7.00 7.14 -2.37
C ARG A 123 -5.70 6.87 -3.09
N VAL A 124 -5.66 5.79 -3.86
CA VAL A 124 -4.55 5.45 -4.73
C VAL A 124 -4.75 6.11 -6.08
N ILE A 125 -3.72 6.80 -6.56
CA ILE A 125 -3.67 7.44 -7.87
C ILE A 125 -2.85 6.57 -8.81
N VAL A 126 -3.44 6.19 -9.93
CA VAL A 126 -2.84 5.31 -10.94
C VAL A 126 -2.56 6.11 -12.20
N LYS A 127 -1.37 5.94 -12.76
CA LYS A 127 -0.98 6.52 -14.06
C LYS A 127 -0.52 5.44 -15.02
N SER A 128 -0.52 5.78 -16.30
CA SER A 128 0.02 4.95 -17.35
C SER A 128 1.44 5.41 -17.66
N ARG A 129 2.41 4.50 -17.54
CA ARG A 129 3.79 4.72 -17.96
C ARG A 129 4.28 3.52 -18.73
N ASN A 130 4.93 3.75 -19.86
CA ASN A 130 5.54 2.69 -20.68
C ASN A 130 4.58 1.54 -21.08
N GLY A 131 3.28 1.83 -21.24
CA GLY A 131 2.28 0.84 -21.61
C GLY A 131 1.69 0.04 -20.43
N ARG A 132 2.01 0.41 -19.18
CA ARG A 132 1.42 -0.17 -17.97
C ARG A 132 0.77 0.87 -17.08
N SER A 133 -0.26 0.46 -16.36
CA SER A 133 -0.82 1.14 -15.20
C SER A 133 0.05 0.86 -13.97
N CYS A 134 0.31 1.89 -13.18
CA CYS A 134 1.13 1.81 -11.98
C CYS A 134 0.69 2.86 -10.95
N ILE A 135 0.96 2.59 -9.68
CA ILE A 135 0.67 3.51 -8.58
C ILE A 135 1.65 4.67 -8.65
N ALA A 136 1.09 5.87 -8.82
CA ALA A 136 1.85 7.10 -8.97
C ALA A 136 1.81 7.98 -7.73
N ASP A 137 0.77 7.83 -6.91
CA ASP A 137 0.62 8.57 -5.66
C ASP A 137 -0.45 7.92 -4.78
N VAL A 138 -0.45 8.26 -3.50
CA VAL A 138 -1.51 7.86 -2.57
C VAL A 138 -1.80 8.96 -1.56
N GLU A 139 -3.07 9.26 -1.40
CA GLU A 139 -3.57 10.34 -0.55
C GLU A 139 -4.34 9.75 0.62
N ALA A 140 -4.05 10.15 1.86
CA ALA A 140 -4.88 9.79 3.00
C ALA A 140 -6.27 10.45 2.87
N LEU A 141 -7.33 9.69 3.17
CA LEU A 141 -8.70 10.19 3.24
C LEU A 141 -9.11 10.28 4.72
N ASP A 142 -9.34 11.51 5.19
CA ASP A 142 -9.83 11.80 6.55
C ASP A 142 -11.26 11.26 6.79
#